data_AF-A0AAN6M253-F1
#
_entry.id   AF-A0AAN6M253-F1
#
_cell.length_a   1.000
_cell.length_b   1.000
_cell.length_c   1.000
_cell.angle_alpha   90.00
_cell.angle_beta   90.00
_cell.angle_gamma   90.00
#
_symmetry.space_group_name_H-M   'P 1'
#
loop_
_entity.id
_entity.type
_entity.pdbx_description
1 polymer ?
#
loop_
_entity_poly.entity_id
_entity_poly.type
_entity_poly.pdbx_seq_one_letter_code
_entity_poly.pdbx_strand_id
1 'polypeptide(L)'
;MFSVPSIEPSPVPYIHMGKFELERLVDRFFILVHVKNPILDRDVVKQYCCEYLKQGPEFDLQSCLILLICALASVAPDFLPSGALGPAHRQSRSQSTGEDLTMGRTYFMAAEQRLGMAMTQHNSLAVQCLCLAGIYHMYRVNPMAGRTMFHSAGYVMQVLASTGSNNPDESSRMGSSLYWACFKSERELFAEIPIAIPAIGRPSQIDSFPLPPRERFMTWGGSNDSWAQAEQDSWYFFLSEIAMRRIMDKVAEHVGNFFAKIDSCDPVSMQTVLAEYAPVALELERQAIAWREHLPPSIRFPDPPTPAGTEWILYTRQPFFRTVELIYRPFLFACVHGLDSEPLTCEFANKGLRTGLQMPSGWYEDVRAVVRTLRYWEPAVSFLRSYIDVILALDDYFSGGDLKCTGSLAQDLQHGL
;
A
#
# COMPACT_ATOMS: atom_id res chain seq x y z
N MET A 1 -10.25 -26.52 -20.81
CA MET A 1 -11.62 -26.73 -20.28
C MET A 1 -11.48 -26.80 -18.77
N PHE A 2 -11.68 -25.68 -18.08
CA PHE A 2 -11.53 -25.65 -16.62
C PHE A 2 -12.90 -25.94 -16.00
N SER A 3 -13.02 -27.10 -15.35
CA SER A 3 -14.19 -27.44 -14.56
C SER A 3 -14.21 -26.53 -13.33
N VAL A 4 -15.23 -25.67 -13.23
CA VAL A 4 -15.49 -24.90 -12.02
C VAL A 4 -16.19 -25.84 -11.04
N PRO A 5 -15.61 -26.11 -9.84
CA PRO A 5 -16.33 -26.85 -8.82
C PRO A 5 -17.59 -26.08 -8.43
N SER A 6 -18.73 -26.76 -8.42
CA SER A 6 -20.00 -26.22 -7.92
C SER A 6 -19.86 -25.95 -6.43
N ILE A 7 -19.64 -24.69 -6.08
CA ILE A 7 -19.69 -24.19 -4.70
C ILE A 7 -21.18 -24.07 -4.35
N GLU A 8 -21.66 -24.91 -3.44
CA GLU A 8 -22.98 -24.71 -2.85
C GLU A 8 -22.98 -23.34 -2.12
N PRO A 9 -23.97 -22.47 -2.38
CA PRO A 9 -24.08 -21.20 -1.69
C PRO A 9 -24.27 -21.47 -0.20
N SER A 10 -23.28 -21.13 0.62
CA SER A 10 -23.42 -21.17 2.07
C SER A 10 -24.58 -20.24 2.47
N PRO A 11 -25.49 -20.69 3.35
CA PRO A 11 -26.59 -19.84 3.79
C PRO A 11 -26.02 -18.58 4.44
N VAL A 12 -26.45 -17.43 3.93
CA VAL A 12 -26.00 -16.13 4.40
C VAL A 12 -26.55 -15.94 5.80
N PRO A 13 -25.71 -15.75 6.83
CA PRO A 13 -26.23 -15.44 8.15
C PRO A 13 -27.02 -14.13 8.06
N TYR A 14 -28.19 -14.11 8.69
CA TYR A 14 -28.99 -12.89 8.80
C TYR A 14 -28.20 -11.87 9.63
N ILE A 15 -27.68 -10.83 8.98
CA ILE A 15 -26.90 -9.80 9.66
C ILE A 15 -27.87 -8.82 10.30
N HIS A 16 -28.05 -8.95 11.61
CA HIS A 16 -28.75 -7.95 12.42
C HIS A 16 -27.73 -7.12 13.18
N MET A 17 -27.45 -5.91 12.70
CA MET A 17 -26.48 -5.01 13.33
C MET A 17 -27.19 -4.00 14.22
N GLY A 18 -26.79 -3.93 15.49
CA GLY A 18 -27.31 -2.91 16.40
C GLY A 18 -26.80 -1.52 16.03
N LYS A 19 -27.59 -0.47 16.28
CA LYS A 19 -27.21 0.93 16.01
C LYS A 19 -25.83 1.29 16.58
N PHE A 20 -25.60 0.96 17.85
CA PHE A 20 -24.34 1.24 18.54
C PHE A 20 -23.14 0.55 17.87
N GLU A 21 -23.33 -0.70 17.44
CA GLU A 21 -22.28 -1.46 16.77
C GLU A 21 -21.94 -0.88 15.39
N LEU A 22 -22.97 -0.52 14.62
CA LEU A 22 -22.80 0.13 13.32
C LEU A 22 -22.05 1.46 13.45
N GLU A 23 -22.47 2.33 14.36
CA GLU A 23 -21.82 3.63 14.59
C GLU A 23 -20.34 3.44 14.99
N ARG A 24 -20.06 2.48 15.87
CA ARG A 24 -18.68 2.14 16.28
C ARG A 24 -17.83 1.65 15.11
N LEU A 25 -18.35 0.78 14.25
CA LEU A 25 -17.63 0.24 13.08
C LEU A 25 -17.39 1.34 12.04
N VAL A 26 -18.35 2.22 11.81
CA VAL A 26 -18.21 3.37 10.90
C VAL A 26 -17.10 4.31 11.38
N ASP A 27 -17.11 4.69 12.66
CA ASP A 27 -16.05 5.55 13.21
C ASP A 27 -14.67 4.88 13.13
N ARG A 28 -14.59 3.58 13.45
CA ARG A 28 -13.36 2.79 13.31
C ARG A 28 -12.87 2.74 11.87
N PHE A 29 -13.76 2.56 10.90
CA PHE A 29 -13.42 2.60 9.48
C PHE A 29 -12.82 3.95 9.07
N PHE A 30 -13.43 5.05 9.51
CA PHE A 30 -12.93 6.39 9.18
C PHE A 30 -11.54 6.64 9.75
N ILE A 31 -11.28 6.18 10.98
CA ILE A 31 -10.00 6.35 11.67
C ILE A 31 -8.89 5.45 11.09
N LEU A 32 -9.21 4.19 10.77
CA LEU A 32 -8.19 3.19 10.43
C LEU A 32 -8.02 2.95 8.93
N VAL A 33 -9.04 3.19 8.10
CA VAL A 33 -9.06 2.76 6.71
C VAL A 33 -9.22 3.94 5.76
N HIS A 34 -10.32 4.68 5.86
CA HIS A 34 -10.61 5.84 4.99
C HIS A 34 -9.54 6.92 5.08
N VAL A 35 -8.95 7.08 6.25
CA VAL A 35 -7.89 8.05 6.51
C VAL A 35 -6.74 7.95 5.48
N LYS A 36 -6.46 6.76 4.94
CA LYS A 36 -5.41 6.55 3.92
C LYS A 36 -5.90 6.73 2.48
N ASN A 37 -7.21 6.70 2.26
CA ASN A 37 -7.88 6.76 0.96
C ASN A 37 -9.22 7.52 1.10
N PRO A 38 -9.23 8.86 1.05
CA PRO A 38 -10.42 9.68 1.32
C PRO A 38 -11.41 9.64 0.15
N ILE A 39 -12.10 8.52 -0.02
CA ILE A 39 -12.99 8.23 -1.15
C ILE A 39 -14.49 8.30 -0.81
N LEU A 40 -14.83 8.56 0.45
CA LEU A 40 -16.21 8.68 0.95
C LEU A 40 -16.43 10.01 1.66
N ASP A 41 -17.67 10.51 1.66
CA ASP A 41 -18.10 11.59 2.55
C ASP A 41 -18.76 11.02 3.81
N ARG A 42 -18.32 11.47 4.99
CA ARG A 42 -18.84 11.00 6.28
C ARG A 42 -20.33 11.30 6.47
N ASP A 43 -20.82 12.44 5.98
CA ASP A 43 -22.22 12.83 6.15
C ASP A 43 -23.14 11.99 5.24
N VAL A 44 -22.67 11.67 4.02
CA VAL A 44 -23.35 10.74 3.11
C VAL A 44 -23.39 9.33 3.71
N VAL A 45 -22.28 8.84 4.28
CA VAL A 45 -22.24 7.53 4.94
C VAL A 45 -23.22 7.49 6.12
N LYS A 46 -23.30 8.56 6.93
CA LYS A 46 -24.29 8.65 8.03
C LYS A 46 -25.74 8.57 7.52
N GLN A 47 -26.04 9.16 6.36
CA GLN A 47 -27.35 9.03 5.73
C GLN A 47 -27.64 7.56 5.36
N TYR A 48 -26.69 6.88 4.71
CA TYR A 48 -26.84 5.47 4.37
C TYR A 48 -26.97 4.58 5.62
N CYS A 49 -26.27 4.89 6.72
CA CYS A 49 -26.47 4.19 7.99
C CYS A 49 -27.90 4.36 8.54
N CYS A 50 -28.47 5.57 8.43
CA CYS A 50 -29.84 5.82 8.87
C CYS A 50 -30.87 4.99 8.07
N GLU A 51 -30.66 4.86 6.77
CA GLU A 51 -31.51 4.06 5.87
C GLU A 51 -31.35 2.56 6.17
N TYR A 52 -30.10 2.09 6.28
CA TYR A 52 -29.74 0.72 6.65
C TYR A 52 -30.36 0.28 7.99
N LEU A 53 -30.35 1.15 9.01
CA LEU A 53 -30.96 0.84 10.31
C LEU A 53 -32.50 0.80 10.28
N LYS A 54 -33.14 1.50 9.34
CA LYS A 54 -34.60 1.53 9.21
C LYS A 54 -35.13 0.34 8.42
N GLN A 55 -34.45 -0.02 7.33
CA GLN A 55 -34.93 -1.00 6.34
C GLN A 55 -34.19 -2.35 6.43
N GLY A 56 -33.04 -2.39 7.10
CA GLY A 56 -32.11 -3.52 7.04
C GLY A 56 -31.27 -3.51 5.75
N PRO A 57 -30.45 -4.55 5.54
CA PRO A 57 -29.61 -4.67 4.36
C PRO A 57 -30.43 -4.99 3.10
N GLU A 58 -30.71 -3.99 2.27
CA GLU A 58 -31.35 -4.18 0.96
C GLU A 58 -30.36 -4.73 -0.09
N PHE A 59 -30.86 -5.18 -1.25
CA PHE A 59 -30.02 -5.66 -2.35
C PHE A 59 -29.63 -4.50 -3.27
N ASP A 60 -28.82 -3.60 -2.75
CA ASP A 60 -28.43 -2.37 -3.42
C ASP A 60 -26.97 -1.99 -3.11
N LEU A 61 -26.47 -0.92 -3.75
CA LEU A 61 -25.10 -0.47 -3.56
C LEU A 61 -24.87 0.26 -2.23
N GLN A 62 -25.89 0.90 -1.64
CA GLN A 62 -25.73 1.58 -0.35
C GLN A 62 -25.53 0.55 0.76
N SER A 63 -26.34 -0.52 0.77
CA SER A 63 -26.13 -1.64 1.70
C SER A 63 -24.80 -2.35 1.46
N CYS A 64 -24.38 -2.49 0.19
CA CYS A 64 -23.06 -3.02 -0.15
C CYS A 64 -21.94 -2.18 0.49
N LEU A 65 -22.01 -0.85 0.35
CA LEU A 65 -21.04 0.08 0.92
C LEU A 65 -20.97 -0.05 2.45
N ILE A 66 -22.11 -0.03 3.14
CA ILE A 66 -22.17 -0.15 4.61
C ILE A 66 -21.57 -1.48 5.06
N LEU A 67 -21.91 -2.58 4.40
CA LEU A 67 -21.35 -3.90 4.71
C LEU A 67 -19.83 -3.96 4.48
N LEU A 68 -19.30 -3.31 3.43
CA LEU A 68 -17.86 -3.20 3.20
C LEU A 68 -17.16 -2.37 4.27
N ILE A 69 -17.76 -1.25 4.69
CA ILE A 69 -17.26 -0.42 5.79
C ILE A 69 -17.14 -1.27 7.07
N CYS A 70 -18.19 -2.01 7.41
CA CYS A 70 -18.20 -2.89 8.58
C CYS A 70 -17.16 -4.02 8.45
N ALA A 71 -17.05 -4.64 7.27
CA ALA A 71 -16.06 -5.68 7.01
C ALA A 71 -14.62 -5.17 7.23
N LEU A 72 -14.31 -4.00 6.67
CA LEU A 72 -13.02 -3.34 6.78
C LEU A 72 -12.71 -2.91 8.21
N ALA A 73 -13.66 -2.30 8.91
CA ALA A 73 -13.51 -1.89 10.30
C ALA A 73 -13.17 -3.07 11.22
N SER A 74 -13.78 -4.23 10.98
CA SER A 74 -13.51 -5.45 11.76
C SER A 74 -12.13 -6.03 11.49
N VAL A 75 -11.65 -6.03 10.25
CA VAL A 75 -10.34 -6.64 9.91
C VAL A 75 -9.15 -5.69 10.04
N ALA A 76 -9.38 -4.37 10.04
CA ALA A 76 -8.32 -3.38 10.14
C ALA A 76 -7.61 -3.47 11.50
N PRO A 77 -6.28 -3.70 11.52
CA PRO A 77 -5.52 -3.73 12.76
C PRO A 77 -5.34 -2.31 13.31
N ASP A 78 -5.25 -2.19 14.64
CA ASP A 78 -4.78 -0.96 15.26
C ASP A 78 -3.25 -0.86 15.10
N PHE A 79 -2.74 0.34 14.81
CA PHE A 79 -1.29 0.52 14.68
C PHE A 79 -0.61 0.48 16.05
N LEU A 80 0.36 -0.41 16.19
CA LEU A 80 1.30 -0.42 17.30
C LEU A 80 2.69 0.02 16.81
N PRO A 81 3.29 1.07 17.41
CA PRO A 81 4.68 1.42 17.12
C PRO A 81 5.61 0.26 17.49
N SER A 82 6.27 -0.33 16.49
CA SER A 82 7.29 -1.38 16.71
C SER A 82 8.47 -0.75 17.45
N GLY A 83 8.54 -0.99 18.77
CA GLY A 83 9.47 -0.35 19.69
C GLY A 83 8.95 -0.29 21.14
N ALA A 84 7.62 -0.42 21.33
CA ALA A 84 6.99 -0.52 22.66
C ALA A 84 6.87 -1.96 23.21
N LEU A 85 7.43 -2.96 22.50
CA LEU A 85 7.33 -4.37 22.87
C LEU A 85 8.43 -4.77 23.86
N GLY A 86 8.29 -4.32 25.11
CA GLY A 86 8.86 -5.04 26.23
C GLY A 86 8.17 -6.42 26.40
N PRO A 87 8.84 -7.43 26.97
CA PRO A 87 8.26 -8.77 27.17
C PRO A 87 6.95 -8.78 27.98
N ALA A 88 6.69 -7.73 28.78
CA ALA A 88 5.45 -7.57 29.54
C ALA A 88 4.24 -7.09 28.71
N HIS A 89 4.43 -6.47 27.54
CA HIS A 89 3.35 -5.88 26.76
C HIS A 89 2.77 -6.80 25.66
N ARG A 90 3.33 -8.00 25.46
CA ARG A 90 2.75 -9.03 24.57
C ARG A 90 1.35 -9.50 25.00
N GLN A 91 0.90 -9.13 26.20
CA GLN A 91 -0.41 -9.50 26.75
C GLN A 91 -1.49 -8.42 26.55
N SER A 92 -1.15 -7.22 26.05
CA SER A 92 -2.13 -6.16 25.78
C SER A 92 -2.62 -6.24 24.34
N ARG A 93 -3.80 -6.85 24.17
CA ARG A 93 -4.55 -7.05 22.91
C ARG A 93 -4.56 -5.81 22.00
N SER A 94 -4.03 -5.93 20.77
CA SER A 94 -4.36 -5.02 19.66
C SER A 94 -4.07 -5.62 18.27
N GLN A 95 -4.16 -6.95 18.14
CA GLN A 95 -4.32 -7.60 16.84
C GLN A 95 -5.81 -7.91 16.69
N SER A 96 -6.37 -7.77 15.48
CA SER A 96 -7.75 -8.18 15.18
C SER A 96 -7.97 -9.58 15.72
N THR A 97 -8.92 -9.74 16.63
CA THR A 97 -9.16 -11.05 17.25
C THR A 97 -9.67 -12.04 16.19
N GLY A 98 -9.57 -13.35 16.46
CA GLY A 98 -10.16 -14.36 15.57
C GLY A 98 -11.68 -14.16 15.38
N GLU A 99 -12.35 -13.56 16.37
CA GLU A 99 -13.76 -13.17 16.31
C GLU A 99 -13.97 -11.98 15.36
N ASP A 100 -13.14 -10.94 15.46
CA ASP A 100 -13.20 -9.78 14.56
C ASP A 100 -13.01 -10.17 13.09
N LEU A 101 -12.05 -11.08 12.82
CA LEU A 101 -11.81 -11.60 11.47
C LEU A 101 -12.99 -12.42 10.94
N THR A 102 -13.64 -13.19 11.81
CA THR A 102 -14.86 -13.93 11.47
C THR A 102 -16.01 -12.98 11.15
N MET A 103 -16.23 -11.95 11.97
CA MET A 103 -17.26 -10.94 11.72
C MET A 103 -17.00 -10.15 10.44
N GLY A 104 -15.75 -9.73 10.22
CA GLY A 104 -15.33 -9.07 8.99
C GLY A 104 -15.62 -9.91 7.75
N ARG A 105 -15.38 -11.24 7.82
CA ARG A 105 -15.74 -12.18 6.75
C ARG A 105 -17.24 -12.26 6.52
N THR A 106 -18.05 -12.31 7.59
CA THR A 106 -19.50 -12.34 7.48
C THR A 106 -20.04 -11.11 6.77
N TYR A 107 -19.59 -9.91 7.17
CA TYR A 107 -19.99 -8.67 6.50
C TYR A 107 -19.53 -8.64 5.04
N PHE A 108 -18.30 -9.08 4.76
CA PHE A 108 -17.80 -9.11 3.39
C PHE A 108 -18.59 -10.08 2.50
N MET A 109 -18.94 -11.28 2.98
CA MET A 109 -19.74 -12.24 2.20
C MET A 109 -21.12 -11.66 1.83
N ALA A 110 -21.73 -10.90 2.73
CA ALA A 110 -22.98 -10.21 2.42
C ALA A 110 -22.79 -9.04 1.44
N ALA A 111 -21.69 -8.31 1.54
CA ALA A 111 -21.35 -7.26 0.57
C ALA A 111 -21.06 -7.85 -0.83
N GLU A 112 -20.35 -8.97 -0.89
CA GLU A 112 -19.90 -9.63 -2.12
C GLU A 112 -21.07 -10.03 -3.02
N GLN A 113 -22.20 -10.45 -2.43
CA GLN A 113 -23.43 -10.75 -3.16
C GLN A 113 -23.99 -9.55 -3.94
N ARG A 114 -23.64 -8.33 -3.56
CA ARG A 114 -24.09 -7.08 -4.18
C ARG A 114 -23.06 -6.50 -5.14
N LEU A 115 -21.81 -6.99 -5.14
CA LEU A 115 -20.73 -6.45 -5.98
C LEU A 115 -21.00 -6.63 -7.49
N GLY A 116 -21.80 -7.62 -7.89
CA GLY A 116 -22.23 -7.78 -9.29
C GLY A 116 -22.96 -6.54 -9.84
N MET A 117 -23.70 -5.82 -8.99
CA MET A 117 -24.32 -4.55 -9.37
C MET A 117 -23.28 -3.46 -9.61
N ALA A 118 -22.23 -3.43 -8.79
CA ALA A 118 -21.16 -2.45 -8.92
C ALA A 118 -20.36 -2.64 -10.22
N MET A 119 -20.30 -3.86 -10.75
CA MET A 119 -19.64 -4.15 -12.04
C MET A 119 -20.44 -3.66 -13.24
N THR A 120 -21.76 -3.53 -13.11
CA THR A 120 -22.66 -3.15 -14.23
C THR A 120 -23.15 -1.72 -14.14
N GLN A 121 -23.11 -1.10 -12.96
CA GLN A 121 -23.46 0.30 -12.76
C GLN A 121 -22.24 1.21 -12.95
N HIS A 122 -22.41 2.26 -13.74
CA HIS A 122 -21.36 3.27 -13.98
C HIS A 122 -21.67 4.54 -13.20
N ASN A 123 -21.45 4.50 -11.88
CA ASN A 123 -21.59 5.64 -10.98
C ASN A 123 -20.47 5.63 -9.92
N SER A 124 -20.31 6.73 -9.19
CA SER A 124 -19.27 6.87 -8.16
C SER A 124 -19.40 5.84 -7.03
N LEU A 125 -20.63 5.50 -6.64
CA LEU A 125 -20.91 4.53 -5.58
C LEU A 125 -20.43 3.12 -5.96
N ALA A 126 -20.59 2.72 -7.21
CA ALA A 126 -20.06 1.48 -7.73
C ALA A 126 -18.53 1.43 -7.64
N VAL A 127 -17.85 2.52 -8.01
CA VAL A 127 -16.39 2.64 -7.87
C VAL A 127 -15.98 2.55 -6.40
N GLN A 128 -16.69 3.24 -5.49
CA GLN A 128 -16.44 3.18 -4.05
C GLN A 128 -16.53 1.75 -3.52
N CYS A 129 -17.61 1.02 -3.83
CA CYS A 129 -17.79 -0.36 -3.41
C CYS A 129 -16.67 -1.28 -3.94
N LEU A 130 -16.34 -1.18 -5.23
CA LEU A 130 -15.27 -1.99 -5.83
C LEU A 130 -13.90 -1.65 -5.21
N CYS A 131 -13.57 -0.37 -5.03
CA CYS A 131 -12.28 0.02 -4.45
C CYS A 131 -12.19 -0.39 -2.96
N LEU A 132 -13.27 -0.30 -2.17
CA LEU A 132 -13.29 -0.84 -0.79
C LEU A 132 -13.19 -2.38 -0.74
N ALA A 133 -13.83 -3.10 -1.66
CA ALA A 133 -13.69 -4.55 -1.75
C ALA A 133 -12.24 -4.96 -2.07
N GLY A 134 -11.57 -4.18 -2.94
CA GLY A 134 -10.14 -4.34 -3.20
C GLY A 134 -9.29 -4.17 -1.94
N ILE A 135 -9.53 -3.11 -1.17
CA ILE A 135 -8.83 -2.85 0.10
C ILE A 135 -9.07 -4.00 1.10
N TYR A 136 -10.28 -4.54 1.18
CA TYR A 136 -10.58 -5.67 2.07
C TYR A 136 -9.73 -6.89 1.71
N HIS A 137 -9.63 -7.22 0.42
CA HIS A 137 -8.76 -8.30 -0.04
C HIS A 137 -7.29 -8.05 0.29
N MET A 138 -6.82 -6.80 0.27
CA MET A 138 -5.45 -6.45 0.69
C MET A 138 -5.22 -6.70 2.18
N TYR A 139 -6.17 -6.33 3.06
CA TYR A 139 -6.11 -6.69 4.49
C TYR A 139 -6.11 -8.20 4.73
N ARG A 140 -6.69 -8.96 3.81
CA ARG A 140 -6.73 -10.44 3.86
C ARG A 140 -5.57 -11.10 3.11
N VAL A 141 -4.59 -10.33 2.65
CA VAL A 141 -3.42 -10.83 1.90
C VAL A 141 -3.84 -11.66 0.69
N ASN A 142 -4.89 -11.21 -0.02
CA ASN A 142 -5.38 -11.80 -1.26
C ASN A 142 -5.19 -10.81 -2.43
N PRO A 143 -3.94 -10.58 -2.87
CA PRO A 143 -3.63 -9.54 -3.86
C PRO A 143 -4.28 -9.80 -5.22
N MET A 144 -4.54 -11.06 -5.60
CA MET A 144 -5.19 -11.37 -6.88
C MET A 144 -6.66 -10.96 -6.90
N ALA A 145 -7.40 -11.27 -5.83
CA ALA A 145 -8.79 -10.81 -5.72
C ALA A 145 -8.86 -9.28 -5.56
N GLY A 146 -7.94 -8.71 -4.77
CA GLY A 146 -7.80 -7.25 -4.64
C GLY A 146 -7.57 -6.57 -5.99
N ARG A 147 -6.65 -7.11 -6.79
CA ARG A 147 -6.37 -6.63 -8.15
C ARG A 147 -7.63 -6.64 -9.02
N THR A 148 -8.40 -7.74 -9.02
CA THR A 148 -9.64 -7.82 -9.81
C THR A 148 -10.61 -6.70 -9.44
N MET A 149 -10.80 -6.44 -8.15
CA MET A 149 -11.68 -5.36 -7.67
C MET A 149 -11.17 -3.98 -8.07
N PHE A 150 -9.88 -3.69 -7.87
CA PHE A 150 -9.28 -2.41 -8.28
C PHE A 150 -9.33 -2.21 -9.80
N HIS A 151 -9.10 -3.27 -10.57
CA HIS A 151 -9.21 -3.24 -12.03
C HIS A 151 -10.64 -2.91 -12.47
N SER A 152 -11.64 -3.58 -11.89
CA SER A 152 -13.04 -3.27 -12.17
C SER A 152 -13.40 -1.83 -11.78
N ALA A 153 -12.93 -1.33 -10.64
CA ALA A 153 -13.13 0.05 -10.22
C ALA A 153 -12.50 1.04 -11.23
N GLY A 154 -11.27 0.76 -11.68
CA GLY A 154 -10.58 1.54 -12.70
C GLY A 154 -11.29 1.54 -14.05
N TYR A 155 -11.84 0.39 -14.47
CA TYR A 155 -12.65 0.30 -15.68
C TYR A 155 -13.92 1.16 -15.59
N VAL A 156 -14.68 1.06 -14.48
CA VAL A 156 -15.87 1.89 -14.27
C VAL A 156 -15.50 3.39 -14.27
N MET A 157 -14.37 3.75 -13.67
CA MET A 157 -13.85 5.12 -13.69
C MET A 157 -13.55 5.61 -15.12
N GLN A 158 -13.01 4.77 -15.99
CA GLN A 158 -12.78 5.13 -17.39
C GLN A 158 -14.08 5.32 -18.17
N VAL A 159 -15.09 4.48 -17.94
CA VAL A 159 -16.42 4.64 -18.53
C VAL A 159 -17.07 5.95 -18.08
N LEU A 160 -16.95 6.30 -16.80
CA LEU A 160 -17.42 7.58 -16.27
C LEU A 160 -16.70 8.77 -16.91
N ALA A 161 -15.39 8.66 -17.10
CA ALA A 161 -14.60 9.71 -17.75
C ALA A 161 -14.97 9.90 -19.23
N SER A 162 -15.35 8.83 -19.94
CA SER A 162 -15.69 8.88 -21.37
C SER A 162 -17.12 9.35 -21.65
N THR A 163 -18.02 9.24 -20.67
CA THR A 163 -19.46 9.56 -20.81
C THR A 163 -19.84 10.95 -20.26
N GLY A 164 -18.85 11.78 -19.91
CA GLY A 164 -18.96 12.98 -19.08
C GLY A 164 -20.24 13.82 -19.21
N SER A 165 -20.95 13.97 -18.08
CA SER A 165 -21.85 15.09 -17.80
C SER A 165 -21.03 16.29 -17.33
N ASN A 166 -21.25 17.46 -17.94
CA ASN A 166 -20.54 18.73 -17.74
C ASN A 166 -20.75 19.38 -16.35
N ASN A 167 -20.79 18.63 -15.24
CA ASN A 167 -20.91 19.22 -13.89
C ASN A 167 -19.56 19.23 -13.16
N PRO A 168 -18.81 20.35 -13.16
CA PRO A 168 -17.36 20.31 -12.97
C PRO A 168 -16.87 20.45 -11.53
N ASP A 169 -17.71 20.64 -10.52
CA ASP A 169 -17.20 21.15 -9.22
C ASP A 169 -17.18 20.13 -8.08
N GLU A 170 -18.22 19.31 -7.89
CA GLU A 170 -18.28 18.31 -6.78
C GLU A 170 -18.02 16.88 -7.26
N SER A 171 -18.73 16.46 -8.33
CA SER A 171 -18.53 15.18 -9.01
C SER A 171 -17.11 15.02 -9.55
N SER A 172 -16.46 16.14 -9.89
CA SER A 172 -15.06 16.22 -10.33
C SER A 172 -14.06 15.94 -9.19
N ARG A 173 -14.33 16.45 -7.97
CA ARG A 173 -13.44 16.28 -6.80
C ARG A 173 -13.46 14.86 -6.26
N MET A 174 -14.66 14.33 -6.00
CA MET A 174 -14.85 12.93 -5.59
C MET A 174 -14.36 11.99 -6.69
N GLY A 175 -14.67 12.29 -7.95
CA GLY A 175 -14.18 11.56 -9.12
C GLY A 175 -12.66 11.50 -9.19
N SER A 176 -11.95 12.61 -8.95
CA SER A 176 -10.49 12.63 -8.94
C SER A 176 -9.91 11.82 -7.78
N SER A 177 -10.52 11.86 -6.60
CA SER A 177 -10.06 11.09 -5.43
C SER A 177 -10.22 9.59 -5.65
N LEU A 178 -11.38 9.19 -6.17
CA LEU A 178 -11.64 7.80 -6.59
C LEU A 178 -10.66 7.35 -7.68
N TYR A 179 -10.44 8.21 -8.68
CA TYR A 179 -9.49 7.94 -9.75
C TYR A 179 -8.08 7.65 -9.20
N TRP A 180 -7.56 8.52 -8.33
CA TRP A 180 -6.23 8.37 -7.77
C TRP A 180 -6.13 7.19 -6.79
N ALA A 181 -7.16 6.92 -5.99
CA ALA A 181 -7.19 5.77 -5.10
C ALA A 181 -7.14 4.44 -5.88
N CYS A 182 -7.95 4.32 -6.93
CA CYS A 182 -7.99 3.11 -7.75
C CYS A 182 -6.72 3.00 -8.62
N PHE A 183 -6.20 4.10 -9.18
CA PHE A 183 -4.92 4.14 -9.90
C PHE A 183 -3.75 3.70 -9.02
N LYS A 184 -3.59 4.29 -7.83
CA LYS A 184 -2.49 3.96 -6.90
C LYS A 184 -2.53 2.49 -6.51
N SER A 185 -3.71 1.99 -6.11
CA SER A 185 -3.87 0.64 -5.60
C SER A 185 -3.59 -0.43 -6.66
N GLU A 186 -4.09 -0.24 -7.89
CA GLU A 186 -3.82 -1.18 -8.98
C GLU A 186 -2.35 -1.15 -9.42
N ARG A 187 -1.72 0.04 -9.44
CA ARG A 187 -0.30 0.21 -9.79
C ARG A 187 0.63 -0.40 -8.78
N GLU A 188 0.29 -0.33 -7.50
CA GLU A 188 1.06 -0.99 -6.44
C GLU A 188 1.13 -2.49 -6.64
N LEU A 189 -0.02 -3.11 -6.94
CA LEU A 189 -0.07 -4.54 -7.25
C LEU A 189 0.63 -4.87 -8.55
N PHE A 190 0.49 -4.05 -9.58
CA PHE A 190 1.14 -4.28 -10.87
C PHE A 190 2.67 -4.26 -10.77
N ALA A 191 3.24 -3.43 -9.90
CA ALA A 191 4.69 -3.37 -9.68
C ALA A 191 5.25 -4.67 -9.09
N GLU A 192 4.46 -5.41 -8.30
CA GLU A 192 4.86 -6.73 -7.76
C GLU A 192 4.44 -7.90 -8.67
N ILE A 193 3.28 -7.76 -9.32
CA ILE A 193 2.57 -8.84 -10.03
C ILE A 193 2.14 -8.32 -11.42
N PRO A 194 3.05 -8.32 -12.41
CA PRO A 194 2.81 -7.73 -13.73
C PRO A 194 2.06 -8.69 -14.68
N ILE A 195 0.90 -9.22 -14.25
CA ILE A 195 0.15 -10.24 -15.02
C ILE A 195 -0.73 -9.62 -16.12
N ALA A 196 -1.26 -8.41 -15.92
CA ALA A 196 -2.07 -7.73 -16.93
C ALA A 196 -1.98 -6.21 -16.80
N ILE A 197 -2.18 -5.52 -17.92
CA ILE A 197 -2.15 -4.06 -18.01
C ILE A 197 -3.18 -3.48 -17.02
N PRO A 198 -2.80 -2.49 -16.21
CA PRO A 198 -3.73 -1.79 -15.33
C PRO A 198 -4.90 -1.21 -16.12
N ALA A 199 -6.12 -1.24 -15.56
CA ALA A 199 -7.29 -0.63 -16.18
C ALA A 199 -6.98 0.83 -16.51
N ILE A 200 -6.45 1.58 -15.54
CA ILE A 200 -5.96 2.94 -15.75
C ILE A 200 -4.50 2.89 -16.24
N GLY A 201 -4.34 2.57 -17.53
CA GLY A 201 -3.04 2.31 -18.18
C GLY A 201 -2.14 3.52 -18.43
N ARG A 202 -2.70 4.71 -18.65
CA ARG A 202 -1.96 5.99 -18.62
C ARG A 202 -2.81 6.99 -17.86
N PRO A 203 -2.22 7.87 -17.03
CA PRO A 203 -3.05 8.82 -16.34
C PRO A 203 -3.68 9.75 -17.37
N SER A 204 -5.00 9.93 -17.38
CA SER A 204 -5.64 11.00 -18.16
C SER A 204 -5.59 12.33 -17.40
N GLN A 205 -5.30 12.27 -16.09
CA GLN A 205 -5.18 13.40 -15.17
C GLN A 205 -3.72 13.63 -14.72
N ILE A 206 -2.72 13.42 -15.60
CA ILE A 206 -1.29 13.51 -15.25
C ILE A 206 -0.94 14.81 -14.51
N ASP A 207 -1.58 15.92 -14.86
CA ASP A 207 -1.25 17.23 -14.28
C ASP A 207 -2.17 17.67 -13.15
N SER A 208 -3.20 16.88 -12.81
CA SER A 208 -4.19 17.25 -11.79
C SER A 208 -4.03 16.40 -10.53
N PHE A 209 -3.85 17.06 -9.39
CA PHE A 209 -4.01 16.44 -8.07
C PHE A 209 -5.47 16.52 -7.65
N PRO A 210 -5.99 15.52 -6.90
CA PRO A 210 -7.34 15.62 -6.37
C PRO A 210 -7.39 16.81 -5.42
N LEU A 211 -8.39 17.66 -5.59
CA LEU A 211 -8.58 18.79 -4.69
C LEU A 211 -9.45 18.33 -3.51
N PRO A 212 -9.02 18.64 -2.28
CA PRO A 212 -9.84 18.39 -1.12
C PRO A 212 -11.11 19.27 -1.10
N PRO A 213 -12.15 18.92 -0.31
CA PRO A 213 -13.42 19.65 -0.30
C PRO A 213 -13.23 21.12 0.13
N ARG A 214 -13.52 22.06 -0.78
CA ARG A 214 -13.32 23.51 -0.59
C ARG A 214 -14.04 24.06 0.64
N GLU A 215 -15.25 23.58 0.92
CA GLU A 215 -16.10 24.06 2.02
C GLU A 215 -15.54 23.69 3.40
N ARG A 216 -14.84 22.55 3.51
CA ARG A 216 -14.20 22.09 4.75
C ARG A 216 -12.77 22.63 4.91
N PHE A 217 -12.07 22.92 3.81
CA PHE A 217 -10.74 23.52 3.85
C PHE A 217 -10.70 24.89 4.54
N MET A 218 -11.74 25.71 4.37
CA MET A 218 -11.84 27.03 5.01
C MET A 218 -12.17 26.95 6.50
N THR A 219 -12.71 25.83 7.00
CA THR A 219 -13.08 25.64 8.42
C THR A 219 -11.99 24.95 9.24
N TRP A 220 -10.95 24.41 8.61
CA TRP A 220 -9.79 23.79 9.28
C TRP A 220 -8.93 24.81 10.03
N GLY A 221 -8.95 26.09 9.63
CA GLY A 221 -8.14 27.17 10.24
C GLY A 221 -8.67 27.77 11.54
N GLY A 222 -9.70 27.20 12.17
CA GLY A 222 -10.29 27.79 13.39
C GLY A 222 -11.30 26.95 14.16
N SER A 223 -11.47 25.66 13.83
CA SER A 223 -12.37 24.75 14.57
C SER A 223 -11.59 23.89 15.57
N ASN A 224 -12.07 23.78 16.82
CA ASN A 224 -11.57 22.81 17.80
C ASN A 224 -12.08 21.37 17.50
N ASP A 225 -12.52 21.09 16.28
CA ASP A 225 -13.06 19.78 15.91
C ASP A 225 -11.92 18.83 15.53
N SER A 226 -11.68 17.83 16.38
CA SER A 226 -10.69 16.78 16.14
C SER A 226 -10.88 16.05 14.80
N TRP A 227 -12.11 15.95 14.29
CA TRP A 227 -12.39 15.28 13.01
C TRP A 227 -11.95 16.11 11.82
N ALA A 228 -12.09 17.43 11.89
CA ALA A 228 -11.67 18.34 10.83
C ALA A 228 -10.14 18.28 10.65
N GLN A 229 -9.39 18.28 11.75
CA GLN A 229 -7.94 18.10 11.72
C GLN A 229 -7.53 16.72 11.18
N ALA A 230 -8.21 15.65 11.59
CA ALA A 230 -7.93 14.30 11.09
C ALA A 230 -8.20 14.16 9.57
N GLU A 231 -9.27 14.80 9.08
CA GLU A 231 -9.57 14.88 7.65
C GLU A 231 -8.46 15.64 6.91
N GLN A 232 -7.95 16.75 7.47
CA GLN A 232 -6.83 17.49 6.90
C GLN A 232 -5.56 16.65 6.76
N ASP A 233 -5.16 15.97 7.83
CA ASP A 233 -3.98 15.10 7.82
C ASP A 233 -4.14 13.94 6.81
N SER A 234 -5.36 13.39 6.69
CA SER A 234 -5.72 12.39 5.67
C SER A 234 -5.47 12.87 4.26
N TRP A 235 -5.93 14.09 3.93
CA TRP A 235 -5.72 14.67 2.61
C TRP A 235 -4.25 14.95 2.32
N TYR A 236 -3.49 15.45 3.29
CA TYR A 236 -2.07 15.69 3.13
C TYR A 236 -1.28 14.42 2.85
N PHE A 237 -1.58 13.34 3.58
CA PHE A 237 -0.98 12.04 3.29
C PHE A 237 -1.38 11.52 1.92
N PHE A 238 -2.67 11.57 1.57
CA PHE A 238 -3.15 11.05 0.29
C PHE A 238 -2.48 11.77 -0.90
N LEU A 239 -2.35 13.10 -0.82
CA LEU A 239 -1.63 13.89 -1.82
C LEU A 239 -0.14 13.56 -1.88
N SER A 240 0.50 13.37 -0.72
CA SER A 240 1.92 13.00 -0.64
C SER A 240 2.17 11.63 -1.26
N GLU A 241 1.29 10.67 -1.02
CA GLU A 241 1.30 9.34 -1.61
C GLU A 241 1.15 9.36 -3.14
N ILE A 242 0.25 10.21 -3.66
CA ILE A 242 0.10 10.41 -5.11
C ILE A 242 1.38 10.99 -5.72
N ALA A 243 1.95 12.02 -5.08
CA ALA A 243 3.19 12.63 -5.54
C ALA A 243 4.35 11.61 -5.57
N MET A 244 4.50 10.81 -4.51
CA MET A 244 5.51 9.77 -4.44
C MET A 244 5.30 8.68 -5.50
N ARG A 245 4.04 8.25 -5.70
CA ARG A 245 3.68 7.28 -6.74
C ARG A 245 4.10 7.75 -8.13
N ARG A 246 3.87 9.02 -8.47
CA ARG A 246 4.28 9.59 -9.76
C ARG A 246 5.80 9.59 -9.93
N ILE A 247 6.57 9.87 -8.88
CA ILE A 247 8.03 9.78 -8.92
C ILE A 247 8.44 8.32 -9.14
N MET A 248 7.86 7.39 -8.39
CA MET A 248 8.16 5.96 -8.51
C MET A 248 7.81 5.39 -9.89
N ASP A 249 6.70 5.82 -10.50
CA ASP A 249 6.33 5.42 -11.87
C ASP A 249 7.37 5.91 -12.90
N LYS A 250 7.87 7.15 -12.77
CA LYS A 250 8.97 7.66 -13.62
C LYS A 250 10.26 6.87 -13.42
N VAL A 251 10.60 6.54 -12.17
CA VAL A 251 11.78 5.71 -11.86
C VAL A 251 11.63 4.34 -12.53
N ALA A 252 10.49 3.68 -12.36
CA ALA A 252 10.22 2.38 -12.95
C ALA A 252 10.29 2.41 -14.48
N GLU A 253 9.80 3.46 -15.12
CA GLU A 253 9.92 3.66 -16.57
C GLU A 253 11.38 3.77 -17.01
N HIS A 254 12.17 4.65 -16.39
CA HIS A 254 13.58 4.83 -16.78
C HIS A 254 14.44 3.60 -16.48
N VAL A 255 14.21 2.91 -15.36
CA VAL A 255 14.90 1.66 -15.00
C VAL A 255 14.47 0.52 -15.94
N GLY A 256 13.18 0.44 -16.29
CA GLY A 256 12.70 -0.51 -17.29
C GLY A 256 13.34 -0.28 -18.65
N ASN A 257 13.44 0.98 -19.09
CA ASN A 257 14.11 1.35 -20.34
C ASN A 257 15.62 1.04 -20.31
N PHE A 258 16.28 1.18 -19.16
CA PHE A 258 17.67 0.74 -18.97
C PHE A 258 17.79 -0.77 -19.23
N PHE A 259 16.99 -1.60 -18.56
CA PHE A 259 17.05 -3.05 -18.74
C PHE A 259 16.62 -3.51 -20.12
N ALA A 260 15.68 -2.81 -20.77
CA ALA A 260 15.26 -3.12 -22.14
C ALA A 260 16.34 -2.82 -23.19
N LYS A 261 17.25 -1.87 -22.93
CA LYS A 261 18.38 -1.55 -23.84
C LYS A 261 19.53 -2.54 -23.73
N ILE A 262 19.61 -3.30 -22.63
CA ILE A 262 20.73 -4.22 -22.38
C ILE A 262 20.34 -5.59 -22.93
N ASP A 263 20.42 -5.71 -24.26
CA ASP A 263 20.10 -6.95 -25.00
C ASP A 263 21.12 -8.09 -24.75
N SER A 264 22.33 -7.76 -24.28
CA SER A 264 23.36 -8.72 -23.88
C SER A 264 24.18 -8.16 -22.72
N CYS A 265 24.69 -9.02 -21.84
CA CYS A 265 25.63 -8.63 -20.77
C CYS A 265 27.02 -8.24 -21.32
N ASP A 266 27.07 -7.57 -22.47
CA ASP A 266 28.29 -6.98 -23.00
C ASP A 266 28.70 -5.79 -22.11
N PRO A 267 29.90 -5.82 -21.50
CA PRO A 267 30.34 -4.77 -20.57
C PRO A 267 30.41 -3.37 -21.20
N VAL A 268 30.76 -3.26 -22.48
CA VAL A 268 30.93 -1.97 -23.17
C VAL A 268 29.57 -1.31 -23.44
N SER A 269 28.62 -2.09 -23.95
CA SER A 269 27.23 -1.64 -24.12
C SER A 269 26.61 -1.21 -22.79
N MET A 270 26.77 -2.03 -21.75
CA MET A 270 26.25 -1.74 -20.41
C MET A 270 26.83 -0.44 -19.84
N GLN A 271 28.14 -0.22 -19.98
CA GLN A 271 28.80 1.01 -19.54
C GLN A 271 28.26 2.25 -20.26
N THR A 272 27.99 2.14 -21.56
CA THR A 272 27.41 3.24 -22.35
C THR A 272 26.02 3.61 -21.87
N VAL A 273 25.15 2.61 -21.67
CA VAL A 273 23.77 2.83 -21.18
C VAL A 273 23.77 3.35 -19.73
N LEU A 274 24.70 2.90 -18.88
CA LEU A 274 24.87 3.43 -17.52
C LEU A 274 25.29 4.91 -17.52
N ALA A 275 26.21 5.30 -18.41
CA ALA A 275 26.63 6.69 -18.54
C ALA A 275 25.48 7.60 -18.97
N GLU A 276 24.59 7.12 -19.86
CA GLU A 276 23.34 7.82 -20.21
C GLU A 276 22.36 7.92 -19.03
N TYR A 277 22.28 6.88 -18.21
CA TYR A 277 21.34 6.79 -17.08
C TYR A 277 21.80 7.58 -15.84
N ALA A 278 23.10 7.73 -15.60
CA ALA A 278 23.66 8.42 -14.43
C ALA A 278 23.08 9.82 -14.15
N PRO A 279 23.00 10.76 -15.11
CA PRO A 279 22.38 12.06 -14.85
C PRO A 279 20.87 11.95 -14.57
N VAL A 280 20.19 10.95 -15.15
CA VAL A 280 18.76 10.69 -14.89
C VAL A 280 18.56 10.20 -13.47
N ALA A 281 19.42 9.30 -12.98
CA ALA A 281 19.37 8.79 -11.61
C ALA A 281 19.52 9.92 -10.58
N LEU A 282 20.47 10.84 -10.80
CA LEU A 282 20.67 12.01 -9.92
C LEU A 282 19.45 12.93 -9.88
N GLU A 283 18.81 13.19 -11.03
CA GLU A 283 17.61 14.04 -11.07
C GLU A 283 16.40 13.36 -10.42
N LEU A 284 16.22 12.06 -10.62
CA LEU A 284 15.15 11.28 -9.96
C LEU A 284 15.34 11.26 -8.44
N GLU A 285 16.58 11.12 -7.98
CA GLU A 285 16.88 11.21 -6.55
C GLU A 285 16.58 12.60 -6.00
N ARG A 286 17.01 13.66 -6.70
CA ARG A 286 16.72 15.04 -6.30
C ARG A 286 15.22 15.26 -6.14
N GLN A 287 14.39 14.71 -7.03
CA GLN A 287 12.93 14.76 -6.90
C GLN A 287 12.41 14.00 -5.68
N ALA A 288 12.93 12.80 -5.39
CA ALA A 288 12.55 12.04 -4.21
C ALA A 288 12.93 12.76 -2.90
N ILE A 289 14.14 13.34 -2.83
CA ILE A 289 14.59 14.13 -1.68
C ILE A 289 13.72 15.38 -1.52
N ALA A 290 13.47 16.11 -2.59
CA ALA A 290 12.62 17.30 -2.55
C ALA A 290 11.20 16.94 -2.06
N TRP A 291 10.62 15.83 -2.53
CA TRP A 291 9.34 15.35 -2.03
C TRP A 291 9.36 15.15 -0.50
N ARG A 292 10.42 14.51 0.01
CA ARG A 292 10.57 14.22 1.44
C ARG A 292 10.71 15.50 2.28
N GLU A 293 11.46 16.49 1.80
CA GLU A 293 11.65 17.78 2.48
C GLU A 293 10.35 18.58 2.61
N HIS A 294 9.45 18.45 1.63
CA HIS A 294 8.16 19.14 1.58
C HIS A 294 7.03 18.39 2.32
N LEU A 295 7.32 17.24 2.93
CA LEU A 295 6.32 16.51 3.72
C LEU A 295 5.85 17.35 4.93
N PRO A 296 4.53 17.38 5.21
CA PRO A 296 3.98 17.96 6.42
C PRO A 296 4.55 17.33 7.70
N PRO A 297 4.61 18.07 8.81
CA PRO A 297 5.18 17.57 10.07
C PRO A 297 4.54 16.26 10.57
N SER A 298 3.25 16.04 10.35
CA SER A 298 2.51 14.85 10.80
C SER A 298 2.95 13.54 10.13
N ILE A 299 3.57 13.61 8.95
CA ILE A 299 4.00 12.45 8.15
C ILE A 299 5.50 12.49 7.78
N ARG A 300 6.23 13.49 8.29
CA ARG A 300 7.68 13.63 8.06
C ARG A 300 8.45 12.59 8.87
N PHE A 301 9.53 12.07 8.28
CA PHE A 301 10.37 11.06 8.91
C PHE A 301 11.87 11.40 8.85
N PRO A 302 12.65 11.05 9.90
CA PRO A 302 14.09 11.31 9.95
C PRO A 302 14.91 10.32 9.09
N ASP A 303 16.17 10.67 8.85
CA ASP A 303 17.19 9.85 8.19
C ASP A 303 18.51 10.03 8.94
N PRO A 304 19.11 8.97 9.51
CA PRO A 304 18.73 7.56 9.36
C PRO A 304 17.34 7.23 9.95
N PRO A 305 16.65 6.20 9.43
CA PRO A 305 15.29 5.88 9.85
C PRO A 305 15.25 5.42 11.32
N THR A 306 14.36 6.01 12.12
CA THR A 306 14.03 5.56 13.48
C THR A 306 12.72 4.77 13.49
N PRO A 307 12.41 3.95 14.51
CA PRO A 307 11.08 3.36 14.65
C PRO A 307 9.95 4.39 14.42
N ALA A 308 8.98 4.04 13.58
CA ALA A 308 7.90 4.95 13.20
C ALA A 308 6.93 5.13 14.38
N GLY A 309 6.74 6.37 14.82
CA GLY A 309 5.82 6.69 15.93
C GLY A 309 4.35 6.59 15.55
N THR A 310 4.03 6.63 14.26
CA THR A 310 2.67 6.52 13.73
C THR A 310 2.64 5.64 12.48
N GLU A 311 1.46 5.09 12.18
CA GLU A 311 1.21 4.30 10.97
C GLU A 311 1.53 5.11 9.71
N TRP A 312 1.19 6.41 9.72
CA TRP A 312 1.45 7.34 8.64
C TRP A 312 2.92 7.48 8.31
N ILE A 313 3.75 7.68 9.33
CA ILE A 313 5.21 7.78 9.16
C ILE A 313 5.75 6.49 8.56
N LEU A 314 5.24 5.33 8.99
CA LEU A 314 5.63 4.04 8.41
C LEU A 314 5.28 3.96 6.92
N TYR A 315 4.03 4.26 6.57
CA TYR A 315 3.53 4.18 5.19
C TYR A 315 4.17 5.20 4.26
N THR A 316 4.43 6.44 4.72
CA THR A 316 5.08 7.47 3.89
C THR A 316 6.57 7.18 3.71
N ARG A 317 7.22 6.58 4.71
CA ARG A 317 8.65 6.27 4.66
C ARG A 317 8.99 5.13 3.68
N GLN A 318 8.23 4.05 3.71
CA GLN A 318 8.50 2.86 2.90
C GLN A 318 8.66 3.14 1.39
N PRO A 319 7.73 3.85 0.70
CA PRO A 319 7.84 4.09 -0.74
C PRO A 319 9.03 5.00 -1.10
N PHE A 320 9.45 5.90 -0.20
CA PHE A 320 10.65 6.71 -0.41
C PHE A 320 11.90 5.84 -0.53
N PHE A 321 12.18 5.01 0.49
CA PHE A 321 13.38 4.15 0.48
C PHE A 321 13.34 3.14 -0.66
N ARG A 322 12.16 2.58 -0.97
CA ARG A 322 11.98 1.72 -2.13
C ARG A 322 12.32 2.43 -3.44
N THR A 323 11.91 3.68 -3.58
CA THR A 323 12.16 4.45 -4.80
C THR A 323 13.64 4.77 -4.95
N VAL A 324 14.32 5.16 -3.88
CA VAL A 324 15.77 5.42 -3.93
C VAL A 324 16.57 4.15 -4.20
N GLU A 325 16.20 3.01 -3.63
CA GLU A 325 16.78 1.70 -3.98
C GLU A 325 16.62 1.42 -5.48
N LEU A 326 15.40 1.57 -6.01
CA LEU A 326 15.11 1.28 -7.40
C LEU A 326 15.88 2.19 -8.37
N ILE A 327 16.08 3.48 -8.04
CA ILE A 327 16.89 4.43 -8.81
C ILE A 327 18.31 3.89 -9.03
N TYR A 328 18.91 3.28 -8.01
CA TYR A 328 20.31 2.84 -8.07
C TYR A 328 20.48 1.38 -8.51
N ARG A 329 19.38 0.65 -8.73
CA ARG A 329 19.40 -0.76 -9.13
C ARG A 329 20.18 -1.05 -10.42
N PRO A 330 20.16 -0.20 -11.47
CA PRO A 330 21.02 -0.34 -12.64
C PRO A 330 22.52 -0.42 -12.33
N PHE A 331 23.02 0.40 -11.40
CA PHE A 331 24.43 0.43 -11.00
C PHE A 331 24.79 -0.81 -10.17
N LEU A 332 23.88 -1.24 -9.31
CA LEU A 332 24.05 -2.48 -8.55
C LEU A 332 24.12 -3.70 -9.47
N PHE A 333 23.22 -3.78 -10.44
CA PHE A 333 23.24 -4.81 -11.46
C PHE A 333 24.59 -4.83 -12.19
N ALA A 334 25.10 -3.68 -12.58
CA ALA A 334 26.38 -3.56 -13.28
C ALA A 334 27.58 -4.06 -12.45
N CYS A 335 27.67 -3.68 -11.18
CA CYS A 335 28.73 -4.18 -10.28
C CYS A 335 28.70 -5.72 -10.16
N VAL A 336 27.51 -6.31 -10.01
CA VAL A 336 27.34 -7.77 -9.93
C VAL A 336 27.75 -8.48 -11.22
N HIS A 337 27.69 -7.80 -12.37
CA HIS A 337 28.07 -8.33 -13.67
C HIS A 337 29.50 -7.95 -14.11
N GLY A 338 30.36 -7.52 -13.19
CA GLY A 338 31.80 -7.32 -13.44
C GLY A 338 32.21 -5.90 -13.87
N LEU A 339 31.35 -4.90 -13.66
CA LEU A 339 31.68 -3.48 -13.82
C LEU A 339 31.98 -2.77 -12.48
N ASP A 340 32.50 -3.52 -11.50
CA ASP A 340 32.93 -3.02 -10.18
C ASP A 340 34.28 -2.29 -10.22
N SER A 341 34.93 -2.25 -11.37
CA SER A 341 36.18 -1.50 -11.57
C SER A 341 35.93 -0.01 -11.87
N GLU A 342 34.70 0.38 -12.24
CA GLU A 342 34.37 1.76 -12.59
C GLU A 342 33.95 2.57 -11.35
N PRO A 343 34.66 3.67 -11.00
CA PRO A 343 34.44 4.38 -9.74
C PRO A 343 33.01 4.91 -9.55
N LEU A 344 32.42 5.48 -10.60
CA LEU A 344 31.08 6.06 -10.55
C LEU A 344 30.00 4.99 -10.39
N THR A 345 30.17 3.84 -11.06
CA THR A 345 29.27 2.68 -10.93
C THR A 345 29.28 2.17 -9.49
N CYS A 346 30.47 2.02 -8.89
CA CYS A 346 30.62 1.62 -7.50
C CYS A 346 30.06 2.64 -6.51
N GLU A 347 30.27 3.93 -6.74
CA GLU A 347 29.72 4.99 -5.89
C GLU A 347 28.19 4.92 -5.84
N PHE A 348 27.56 4.83 -7.00
CA PHE A 348 26.09 4.80 -7.11
C PHE A 348 25.50 3.47 -6.63
N ALA A 349 26.19 2.36 -6.88
CA ALA A 349 25.82 1.06 -6.30
C ALA A 349 25.87 1.10 -4.77
N ASN A 350 26.94 1.64 -4.19
CA ASN A 350 27.06 1.83 -2.74
C ASN A 350 25.96 2.72 -2.17
N LYS A 351 25.55 3.75 -2.92
CA LYS A 351 24.45 4.63 -2.52
C LYS A 351 23.10 3.90 -2.48
N GLY A 352 22.82 3.08 -3.48
CA GLY A 352 21.66 2.17 -3.48
C GLY A 352 21.68 1.20 -2.30
N LEU A 353 22.83 0.56 -2.05
CA LEU A 353 23.01 -0.38 -0.93
C LEU A 353 22.79 0.32 0.42
N ARG A 354 23.42 1.48 0.65
CA ARG A 354 23.23 2.23 1.90
C ARG A 354 21.77 2.56 2.15
N THR A 355 21.03 2.90 1.11
CA THR A 355 19.62 3.27 1.24
C THR A 355 18.71 2.07 1.49
N GLY A 356 19.01 0.91 0.89
CA GLY A 356 18.26 -0.33 1.09
C GLY A 356 18.66 -1.15 2.32
N LEU A 357 19.88 -0.95 2.85
CA LEU A 357 20.51 -1.80 3.87
C LEU A 357 20.99 -1.04 5.11
N GLN A 358 20.82 0.29 5.21
CA GLN A 358 20.95 0.97 6.49
C GLN A 358 19.78 0.58 7.38
N MET A 359 20.02 -0.44 8.18
CA MET A 359 19.02 -0.99 9.05
C MET A 359 18.95 -0.22 10.38
N PRO A 360 17.75 0.12 10.88
CA PRO A 360 17.58 0.85 12.14
C PRO A 360 18.07 0.04 13.33
N SER A 361 18.45 0.68 14.44
CA SER A 361 18.84 -0.03 15.67
C SER A 361 17.80 -1.08 16.09
N GLY A 362 18.23 -2.33 16.27
CA GLY A 362 17.35 -3.46 16.63
C GLY A 362 16.81 -4.28 15.45
N TRP A 363 17.06 -3.87 14.20
CA TRP A 363 16.65 -4.58 12.98
C TRP A 363 17.02 -6.07 12.96
N TYR A 364 18.16 -6.39 13.56
CA TYR A 364 18.69 -7.73 13.61
C TYR A 364 17.72 -8.67 14.35
N GLU A 365 17.01 -8.18 15.37
CA GLU A 365 15.97 -8.97 16.05
C GLU A 365 14.73 -9.21 15.18
N ASP A 366 14.36 -8.23 14.34
CA ASP A 366 13.25 -8.38 13.40
C ASP A 366 13.59 -9.40 12.30
N VAL A 367 14.80 -9.33 11.72
CA VAL A 367 15.30 -10.31 10.75
C VAL A 367 15.39 -11.70 11.39
N ARG A 368 15.89 -11.79 12.63
CA ARG A 368 15.90 -13.04 13.39
C ARG A 368 14.49 -13.59 13.60
N ALA A 369 13.49 -12.75 13.88
CA ALA A 369 12.09 -13.17 14.00
C ALA A 369 11.47 -13.66 12.67
N VAL A 370 11.79 -13.00 11.56
CA VAL A 370 11.38 -13.45 10.21
C VAL A 370 11.99 -14.81 9.89
N VAL A 371 13.29 -15.00 10.11
CA VAL A 371 13.96 -16.28 9.85
C VAL A 371 13.40 -17.41 10.72
N ARG A 372 13.07 -17.14 11.99
CA ARG A 372 12.35 -18.10 12.85
C ARG A 372 11.02 -18.53 12.25
N THR A 373 10.26 -17.57 11.71
CA THR A 373 8.97 -17.83 11.07
C THR A 373 9.15 -18.66 9.80
N LEU A 374 10.13 -18.31 8.95
CA LEU A 374 10.45 -19.07 7.74
C LEU A 374 10.86 -20.51 8.05
N ARG A 375 11.71 -20.73 9.07
CA ARG A 375 12.09 -22.07 9.54
C ARG A 375 10.92 -22.87 10.08
N TYR A 376 9.99 -22.25 10.79
CA TYR A 376 8.79 -22.92 11.29
C TYR A 376 7.96 -23.51 10.12
N TRP A 377 7.85 -22.77 9.02
CA TRP A 377 7.08 -23.19 7.84
C TRP A 377 7.88 -24.01 6.82
N GLU A 378 9.22 -24.00 6.88
CA GLU A 378 10.13 -24.71 5.97
C GLU A 378 9.75 -26.19 5.74
N PRO A 379 9.37 -26.99 6.76
CA PRO A 379 8.97 -28.39 6.54
C PRO A 379 7.71 -28.54 5.68
N ALA A 380 6.81 -27.56 5.72
CA ALA A 380 5.58 -27.56 4.93
C ALA A 380 5.77 -26.92 3.55
N VAL A 381 6.74 -26.01 3.42
CA VAL A 381 6.98 -25.19 2.23
C VAL A 381 8.48 -25.14 1.94
N SER A 382 8.98 -26.15 1.22
CA SER A 382 10.43 -26.38 1.03
C SER A 382 11.17 -25.25 0.32
N PHE A 383 10.50 -24.42 -0.49
CA PHE A 383 11.15 -23.30 -1.18
C PHE A 383 11.59 -22.19 -0.20
N LEU A 384 11.03 -22.13 1.02
CA LEU A 384 11.44 -21.12 2.02
C LEU A 384 12.92 -21.28 2.42
N ARG A 385 13.51 -22.45 2.19
CA ARG A 385 14.94 -22.70 2.39
C ARG A 385 15.83 -21.70 1.66
N SER A 386 15.54 -21.41 0.39
CA SER A 386 16.37 -20.51 -0.40
C SER A 386 16.35 -19.08 0.13
N TYR A 387 15.22 -18.63 0.69
CA TYR A 387 15.12 -17.34 1.36
C TYR A 387 15.95 -17.29 2.64
N ILE A 388 15.93 -18.37 3.43
CA ILE A 388 16.77 -18.49 4.64
C ILE A 388 18.25 -18.43 4.25
N ASP A 389 18.66 -19.16 3.22
CA ASP A 389 20.05 -19.20 2.77
C ASP A 389 20.53 -17.82 2.24
N VAL A 390 19.67 -17.08 1.53
CA VAL A 390 19.97 -15.69 1.10
C VAL A 390 20.15 -14.76 2.30
N ILE A 391 19.27 -14.83 3.30
CA ILE A 391 19.37 -13.99 4.50
C ILE A 391 20.68 -14.29 5.25
N LEU A 392 21.07 -15.56 5.34
CA LEU A 392 22.33 -15.96 5.98
C LEU A 392 23.56 -15.48 5.20
N ALA A 393 23.55 -15.58 3.88
CA ALA A 393 24.64 -15.09 3.05
C ALA A 393 24.81 -13.56 3.18
N LEU A 394 23.70 -12.81 3.32
CA LEU A 394 23.75 -11.37 3.58
C LEU A 394 24.29 -11.07 4.98
N ASP A 395 23.88 -11.81 6.01
CA ASP A 395 24.38 -11.65 7.37
C ASP A 395 25.90 -11.88 7.47
N ASP A 396 26.40 -12.93 6.81
CA ASP A 396 27.84 -13.22 6.73
C ASP A 396 28.61 -12.11 6.00
N TYR A 397 28.05 -11.56 4.92
CA TYR A 397 28.65 -10.45 4.18
C TYR A 397 28.80 -9.18 5.04
N PHE A 398 27.76 -8.81 5.80
CA PHE A 398 27.79 -7.62 6.66
C PHE A 398 28.58 -7.83 7.95
N SER A 399 28.75 -9.07 8.40
CA SER A 399 29.60 -9.40 9.56
C SER A 399 31.10 -9.19 9.29
N GLY A 400 31.53 -9.16 8.02
CA GLY A 400 32.93 -9.01 7.61
C GLY A 400 33.39 -7.57 7.35
N GLY A 401 32.50 -6.57 7.35
CA GLY A 401 32.84 -5.17 7.07
C GLY A 401 32.89 -4.27 8.31
N ASP A 402 33.47 -3.07 8.20
CA ASP A 402 33.53 -2.03 9.26
C ASP A 402 32.15 -1.55 9.80
N LEU A 403 31.05 -2.12 9.30
CA LEU A 403 29.69 -1.91 9.78
C LEU A 403 29.44 -2.85 10.95
N LYS A 404 29.43 -2.32 12.18
CA LYS A 404 29.16 -3.06 13.43
C LYS A 404 27.78 -3.75 13.40
N CYS A 405 27.69 -4.97 12.86
CA CYS A 405 26.62 -5.92 13.19
C CYS A 405 26.98 -6.64 14.49
N THR A 406 26.06 -6.68 15.45
CA THR A 406 26.32 -7.18 16.81
C THR A 406 25.83 -8.62 17.04
N GLY A 407 25.74 -9.46 16.00
CA GLY A 407 25.33 -10.87 16.10
C GLY A 407 25.68 -11.68 14.85
N SER A 408 25.66 -13.02 14.95
CA SER A 408 25.78 -13.95 13.81
C SER A 408 24.52 -14.82 13.74
N LEU A 409 23.70 -14.62 12.71
CA LEU A 409 22.43 -15.33 12.52
C LEU A 409 22.71 -16.82 12.32
N ALA A 410 23.82 -17.16 11.65
CA ALA A 410 24.26 -18.53 11.44
C ALA A 410 24.54 -19.27 12.76
N GLN A 411 25.21 -18.62 13.72
CA GLN A 411 25.48 -19.20 15.05
C GLN A 411 24.20 -19.31 15.89
N ASP A 412 23.36 -18.27 15.87
CA ASP A 412 22.07 -18.25 16.56
C ASP A 412 21.13 -19.37 16.08
N LEU A 413 21.24 -19.77 14.81
CA LEU A 413 20.42 -20.82 14.20
C LEU A 413 20.98 -22.25 14.38
N GLN A 414 22.26 -22.41 14.70
CA GLN A 414 22.91 -23.71 14.96
C GLN A 414 22.65 -24.22 16.38
N HIS A 415 22.49 -23.32 17.35
CA HIS A 415 22.33 -23.69 18.75
C HIS A 415 20.91 -24.14 19.15
N GLY A 416 19.96 -24.14 18.22
CA GLY A 416 18.56 -24.42 18.53
C GLY A 416 17.98 -23.29 19.39
N LEU A 417 17.14 -22.47 18.79
CA LEU A 417 16.39 -21.42 19.48
C LEU A 417 15.18 -22.00 20.20
#